data_AF-A0A534DQ22-F1
#
_entry.id   AF-A0A534DQ22-F1
#
_cell.length_a   1.000
_cell.length_b   1.000
_cell.length_c   1.000
_cell.angle_alpha   90.00
_cell.angle_beta   90.00
_cell.angle_gamma   90.00
#
_symmetry.space_group_name_H-M   'P 1'
#
loop_
_entity.id
_entity.type
_entity.pdbx_description
1 polymer ?
#
loop_
_entity_poly.entity_id
_entity_poly.type
_entity_poly.pdbx_seq_one_letter_code
_entity_poly.pdbx_strand_id
1 'polypeptide(L)'
;MSQANPVLIFVTHCWENSDDYLRVFEYLESQRNFFYRNYSTPEQRPQGDKEALRESLRKQIAPSEAVIGLSSLFDAHQELLTFQLRFAQA
;
A
#
# COMPACT_ATOMS: atom_id res chain seq x y z
N MET A 1 -20.00 -5.41 0.41
CA MET A 1 -18.86 -6.11 1.04
C MET A 1 -19.31 -6.64 2.38
N SER A 2 -19.07 -7.91 2.67
CA SER A 2 -19.30 -8.49 4.01
C SER A 2 -17.94 -8.84 4.60
N GLN A 3 -17.89 -9.13 5.91
CA GLN A 3 -16.65 -9.57 6.55
C GLN A 3 -16.04 -10.83 5.89
N ALA A 4 -16.87 -11.66 5.23
CA ALA A 4 -16.43 -12.85 4.50
C ALA A 4 -15.76 -12.55 3.15
N ASN A 5 -15.94 -11.35 2.61
CA ASN A 5 -15.30 -10.89 1.37
C ASN A 5 -14.89 -9.41 1.50
N PRO A 6 -13.76 -9.13 2.17
CA PRO A 6 -13.25 -7.77 2.35
C PRO A 6 -12.60 -7.24 1.07
N VAL A 7 -12.54 -5.91 0.92
CA VAL A 7 -11.79 -5.28 -0.18
C VAL A 7 -10.30 -5.54 0.03
N LEU A 8 -9.60 -6.00 -1.00
CA LEU A 8 -8.15 -6.16 -0.93
C LEU A 8 -7.50 -4.83 -1.28
N ILE A 9 -6.78 -4.22 -0.35
CA ILE A 9 -6.17 -2.90 -0.56
C ILE A 9 -4.66 -2.96 -0.47
N PHE A 10 -4.02 -1.98 -1.10
CA PHE A 10 -2.62 -1.67 -0.92
C PHE A 10 -2.48 -0.16 -0.69
N VAL A 11 -1.84 0.24 0.41
CA VAL A 11 -1.52 1.65 0.68
C VAL A 11 -0.06 1.89 0.33
N THR A 12 0.22 2.85 -0.53
CA THR A 12 1.60 3.12 -0.96
C THR A 12 2.48 3.49 0.23
N HIS A 13 3.72 3.02 0.26
CA HIS A 13 4.65 3.25 1.36
C HIS A 13 6.11 3.32 0.87
N CYS A 14 7.01 3.80 1.74
CA CYS A 14 8.47 3.69 1.54
C CYS A 14 9.10 2.82 2.64
N TRP A 15 8.49 1.67 2.91
CA TRP A 15 8.92 0.74 3.97
C TRP A 15 8.93 1.34 5.37
N GLU A 16 7.96 2.21 5.65
CA GLU A 16 7.81 2.88 6.93
C GLU A 16 6.31 3.03 7.25
N ASN A 17 5.97 2.88 8.52
CA ASN A 17 4.64 3.18 9.06
C ASN A 17 4.55 4.68 9.41
N SER A 18 4.59 5.54 8.39
CA SER A 18 4.49 6.98 8.59
C SER A 18 3.12 7.38 9.15
N ASP A 19 3.03 8.56 9.76
CA ASP A 19 1.76 9.08 10.28
C ASP A 19 0.65 9.14 9.22
N ASP A 20 0.99 9.51 7.98
CA ASP A 20 0.03 9.55 6.88
C ASP A 20 -0.42 8.14 6.46
N TYR A 21 0.49 7.16 6.49
CA TYR A 21 0.14 5.76 6.24
C TYR A 21 -0.82 5.25 7.31
N LEU A 22 -0.53 5.49 8.59
CA LEU A 22 -1.38 5.08 9.71
C LEU A 22 -2.75 5.75 9.67
N ARG A 23 -2.81 7.03 9.30
CA ARG A 23 -4.05 7.81 9.20
C ARG A 23 -5.04 7.27 8.18
N VAL A 24 -4.56 6.61 7.13
CA VAL A 24 -5.47 5.92 6.18
C VAL A 24 -6.30 4.88 6.94
N PHE A 25 -5.69 4.05 7.78
CA PHE A 25 -6.42 3.02 8.51
C PHE A 25 -7.35 3.62 9.56
N GLU A 26 -6.95 4.70 10.24
CA GLU A 26 -7.87 5.45 11.13
C GLU A 26 -9.16 5.85 10.39
N TYR A 27 -9.04 6.33 9.14
CA TYR A 27 -10.21 6.70 8.34
C TYR A 27 -11.02 5.49 7.87
N LEU A 28 -10.37 4.42 7.41
CA LEU A 28 -11.07 3.21 6.96
C LEU A 28 -11.80 2.52 8.13
N GLU A 29 -11.16 2.43 9.29
CA GLU A 29 -11.71 1.80 10.50
C GLU A 29 -12.76 2.66 11.21
N SER A 30 -12.80 3.99 10.94
CA SER A 30 -13.89 4.85 11.42
C SER A 30 -15.27 4.48 10.83
N GLN A 31 -15.30 3.73 9.72
CA GLN A 31 -16.52 3.36 9.01
C GLN A 31 -17.02 1.97 9.44
N ARG A 32 -18.21 1.92 10.06
CA ARG A 32 -18.76 0.71 10.71
C ARG A 32 -18.91 -0.53 9.82
N ASN A 33 -19.05 -0.36 8.50
CA ASN A 33 -19.34 -1.46 7.57
C ASN A 33 -18.30 -1.56 6.43
N PHE A 34 -17.09 -1.04 6.66
CA PHE A 34 -16.01 -1.13 5.70
C PHE A 34 -15.01 -2.22 6.11
N PHE A 35 -15.00 -3.33 5.38
CA PHE A 35 -14.11 -4.45 5.62
C PHE A 35 -13.04 -4.50 4.54
N TYR A 36 -11.76 -4.51 4.94
CA TYR A 36 -10.63 -4.59 4.03
C TYR A 36 -9.56 -5.56 4.55
N ARG A 37 -8.73 -6.05 3.63
CA ARG A 37 -7.47 -6.71 3.93
C ARG A 37 -6.35 -5.88 3.32
N ASN A 38 -5.42 -5.45 4.15
CA ASN A 38 -4.26 -4.71 3.69
C ASN A 38 -3.14 -5.66 3.25
N TYR A 39 -2.60 -5.44 2.05
CA TYR A 39 -1.44 -6.16 1.51
C TYR A 39 -0.14 -5.35 1.59
N SER A 40 -0.18 -4.06 1.93
CA SER A 40 1.05 -3.31 2.17
C SER A 40 1.71 -3.76 3.46
N THR A 41 3.00 -4.09 3.40
CA THR A 41 3.80 -4.59 4.53
C THR A 41 5.07 -3.75 4.71
N PRO A 42 4.95 -2.47 5.13
CA PRO A 42 6.09 -1.57 5.23
C PRO A 42 7.19 -2.06 6.17
N GLU A 43 6.83 -2.76 7.24
CA GLU A 43 7.77 -3.39 8.17
C GLU A 43 8.53 -4.59 7.58
N GLN A 44 8.05 -5.21 6.50
CA GLN A 44 8.67 -6.37 5.87
C GLN A 44 9.57 -5.97 4.68
N ARG A 45 10.47 -5.01 4.93
CA ARG A 45 11.43 -4.59 3.90
C ARG A 45 12.35 -5.76 3.52
N PRO A 46 12.37 -6.19 2.26
CA PRO A 46 13.26 -7.26 1.83
C PRO A 46 14.71 -6.79 1.90
N GLN A 47 15.61 -7.71 2.24
CA GLN A 47 17.04 -7.50 2.07
C GLN A 47 17.38 -7.66 0.59
N GLY A 48 18.14 -6.72 0.02
CA GLY A 48 18.58 -6.80 -1.36
C GLY A 48 18.72 -5.46 -2.04
N ASP A 49 18.87 -5.52 -3.36
CA ASP A 49 19.01 -4.37 -4.24
C ASP A 49 17.65 -3.77 -4.64
N LYS A 50 17.68 -2.82 -5.58
CA LYS A 50 16.47 -2.15 -6.07
C LYS A 50 15.47 -3.12 -6.72
N GLU A 51 15.94 -4.21 -7.33
CA GLU A 51 15.03 -5.17 -7.98
C GLU A 51 14.33 -6.04 -6.95
N ALA A 52 15.02 -6.48 -5.89
CA ALA A 52 14.40 -7.18 -4.77
C ALA A 52 13.30 -6.34 -4.10
N LEU A 53 13.54 -5.03 -3.94
CA LEU A 53 12.54 -4.09 -3.41
C LEU A 53 11.31 -3.97 -4.33
N ARG A 54 11.55 -3.81 -5.64
CA ARG A 54 10.46 -3.71 -6.64
C ARG A 54 9.66 -4.99 -6.71
N GLU A 55 10.31 -6.15 -6.68
CA GLU A 55 9.64 -7.44 -6.73
C GLU A 55 8.75 -7.68 -5.50
N SER A 56 9.22 -7.29 -4.31
CA SER A 56 8.37 -7.34 -3.11
C SER A 56 7.14 -6.44 -3.23
N LEU A 57 7.30 -5.21 -3.74
CA LEU A 57 6.16 -4.32 -4.00
C LEU A 57 5.19 -4.88 -5.05
N ARG A 58 5.70 -5.49 -6.13
CA ARG A 58 4.84 -6.17 -7.13
C ARG A 58 3.99 -7.26 -6.48
N LYS A 59 4.58 -8.07 -5.59
CA LYS A 59 3.86 -9.12 -4.86
C LYS A 59 2.81 -8.60 -3.89
N GLN A 60 3.01 -7.41 -3.32
CA GLN A 60 2.02 -6.75 -2.46
C GLN A 60 0.89 -6.12 -3.27
N ILE A 61 1.19 -5.50 -4.42
CA ILE A 61 0.19 -4.82 -5.25
C ILE A 61 -0.64 -5.81 -6.10
N ALA A 62 -0.03 -6.88 -6.62
CA ALA A 62 -0.70 -7.83 -7.52
C ALA A 62 -2.04 -8.41 -7.00
N PRO A 63 -2.19 -8.77 -5.71
CA PRO A 63 -3.48 -9.24 -5.19
C PRO A 63 -4.45 -8.12 -4.78
N SER A 64 -4.06 -6.84 -4.85
CA SER A 64 -4.90 -5.73 -4.42
C SER A 64 -5.97 -5.38 -5.47
N GLU A 65 -7.18 -5.10 -5.00
CA GLU A 65 -8.31 -4.61 -5.80
C GLU A 65 -8.33 -3.08 -5.87
N ALA A 66 -7.74 -2.41 -4.87
CA ALA A 66 -7.64 -0.96 -4.81
C ALA A 66 -6.29 -0.51 -4.24
N VAL A 67 -5.73 0.55 -4.84
CA VAL A 67 -4.45 1.15 -4.42
C VAL A 67 -4.71 2.57 -3.92
N ILE A 68 -4.27 2.86 -2.70
CA ILE A 68 -4.38 4.18 -2.07
C ILE A 68 -3.00 4.85 -2.13
N GLY A 69 -2.90 5.91 -2.95
CA GLY A 69 -1.68 6.69 -3.09
C GLY A 69 -1.54 7.78 -2.02
N LEU A 70 -0.44 7.77 -1.28
CA LEU A 70 -0.08 8.82 -0.32
C LEU A 70 0.66 9.95 -1.04
N SER A 71 0.05 11.14 -1.09
CA SER A 71 0.66 12.31 -1.73
C SER A 71 1.94 12.78 -1.02
N SER A 72 2.09 12.54 0.29
CA SER A 72 3.31 12.87 1.03
C SER A 72 4.54 12.10 0.57
N LEU A 73 4.37 10.95 -0.07
CA LEU A 73 5.48 10.23 -0.71
C LEU A 73 5.97 10.91 -1.99
N PHE A 74 5.21 11.84 -2.57
CA PHE A 74 5.63 12.54 -3.77
C PHE A 74 6.85 13.41 -3.50
N ASP A 75 6.89 14.11 -2.38
CA ASP A 75 7.99 15.03 -2.05
C ASP A 75 9.27 14.28 -1.64
N ALA A 76 9.14 13.20 -0.85
CA ALA A 76 10.29 12.47 -0.32
C ALA A 76 10.76 11.29 -1.21
N HIS A 77 9.84 10.65 -1.92
CA HIS A 77 10.07 9.35 -2.58
C HIS A 77 9.34 9.25 -3.94
N GLN A 78 9.37 10.32 -4.73
CA GLN A 78 8.62 10.46 -6.00
C GLN A 78 8.76 9.25 -6.94
N GLU A 79 9.98 8.77 -7.17
CA GLU A 79 10.24 7.64 -8.07
C GLU A 79 9.57 6.35 -7.59
N LEU A 80 9.61 6.12 -6.27
CA LEU A 80 9.04 4.92 -5.67
C LEU A 80 7.51 4.96 -5.67
N LEU A 81 6.93 6.12 -5.35
CA LEU A 81 5.48 6.33 -5.47
C LEU A 81 5.02 6.12 -6.92
N THR A 82 5.72 6.73 -7.88
CA THR A 82 5.41 6.62 -9.31
C THR A 82 5.47 5.16 -9.78
N PHE A 83 6.46 4.39 -9.31
CA PHE A 83 6.56 2.96 -9.61
C PHE A 83 5.34 2.19 -9.10
N GLN A 84 4.94 2.39 -7.84
CA GLN A 84 3.79 1.71 -7.23
C GLN A 84 2.49 2.02 -7.99
N LEU A 85 2.25 3.29 -8.32
CA LEU A 85 1.06 3.73 -9.05
C LEU A 85 1.02 3.21 -10.49
N ARG A 86 2.16 3.18 -11.19
CA ARG A 86 2.24 2.65 -12.56
C ARG A 86 1.99 1.15 -12.61
N PHE A 87 2.53 0.40 -11.64
CA PHE A 87 2.28 -1.03 -11.56
C PHE A 87 0.82 -1.33 -11.24
N ALA A 88 0.17 -0.51 -10.41
CA ALA A 88 -1.25 -0.64 -10.07
C ALA A 88 -2.21 -0.39 -11.24
N GLN A 89 -1.80 0.41 -12.24
CA GLN A 89 -2.62 0.71 -13.41
C GLN A 89 -2.56 -0.39 -14.49
N ALA A 90 -1.52 -1.23 -14.46
CA ALA A 90 -1.22 -2.23 -15.48
C ALA A 90 -2.01 -3.52 -15.28
#